data_AF-A0A523VBF1-F1
#
_entry.id   AF-A0A523VBF1-F1
#
_cell.length_a   1.000
_cell.length_b   1.000
_cell.length_c   1.000
_cell.angle_alpha   90.00
_cell.angle_beta   90.00
_cell.angle_gamma   90.00
#
_symmetry.space_group_name_H-M   'P 1'
#
loop_
_entity.id
_entity.type
_entity.pdbx_description
1 polymer ?
#
loop_
_entity_poly.entity_id
_entity_poly.type
_entity_poly.pdbx_seq_one_letter_code
_entity_poly.pdbx_strand_id
1 'polypeptide(L)'
;MKKTFTFHPYLFAIFPILFLYSHNIRQLSMVSFYEVLVLVAILLGFTAIAVVILWLIFRKDSNKAGIVVSIFLVLFFSYGRIYELVVGFKIGNFIIGGHRYLLAVWLIIF
;
A
#
# COMPACT_ATOMS: atom_id res chain seq x y z
N MET A 1 21.60 -2.41 -21.83
CA MET A 1 20.38 -1.68 -21.42
C MET A 1 20.69 -0.90 -20.16
N LYS A 2 20.45 0.42 -20.10
CA LYS A 2 20.69 1.21 -18.88
C LYS A 2 19.85 0.62 -17.74
N LYS A 3 20.49 0.24 -16.64
CA LYS A 3 19.84 -0.33 -15.46
C LYS A 3 19.07 0.80 -14.77
N THR A 4 17.84 1.04 -15.17
CA THR A 4 16.96 2.01 -14.51
C THR A 4 16.61 1.44 -13.15
N PHE A 5 17.08 2.09 -12.09
CA PHE A 5 16.71 1.70 -10.74
C PHE A 5 15.23 1.99 -10.52
N THR A 6 14.47 0.97 -10.16
CA THR A 6 13.01 1.05 -10.04
C THR A 6 12.64 1.60 -8.65
N PHE A 7 12.57 2.93 -8.54
CA PHE A 7 12.36 3.63 -7.26
C PHE A 7 10.90 3.76 -6.81
N HIS A 8 9.96 3.68 -7.73
CA HIS A 8 8.56 3.98 -7.44
C HIS A 8 7.90 3.12 -6.35
N PRO A 9 8.24 1.82 -6.11
CA PRO A 9 7.63 1.06 -5.01
C PRO A 9 7.93 1.67 -3.64
N TYR A 10 9.14 2.20 -3.45
CA TYR A 10 9.55 2.83 -2.19
C TYR A 10 8.81 4.14 -1.95
N LEU A 11 8.49 4.90 -3.00
CA LEU A 11 7.67 6.11 -2.87
C LEU A 11 6.24 5.78 -2.43
N PHE A 12 5.63 4.76 -3.03
CA PHE A 12 4.29 4.29 -2.64
C PHE A 12 4.25 3.69 -1.24
N ALA A 13 5.33 3.07 -0.79
CA ALA A 13 5.47 2.59 0.58
C ALA A 13 5.50 3.74 1.60
N ILE A 14 6.35 4.75 1.37
CA ILE A 14 6.53 5.86 2.33
C ILE A 14 5.29 6.77 2.38
N PHE A 15 4.64 6.98 1.24
CA PHE A 15 3.53 7.92 1.08
C PHE A 15 2.42 7.82 2.16
N PRO A 16 1.78 6.66 2.40
CA PRO A 16 0.67 6.57 3.37
C PRO A 16 1.10 6.88 4.80
N ILE A 17 2.34 6.52 5.19
CA ILE A 17 2.86 6.82 6.54
C ILE A 17 3.03 8.34 6.71
N LEU A 18 3.67 9.00 5.74
CA LEU A 18 3.86 10.44 5.79
C LEU A 18 2.54 11.20 5.67
N PHE A 19 1.62 10.72 4.83
CA PHE A 19 0.29 11.31 4.70
C PHE A 19 -0.43 11.29 6.05
N LEU A 20 -0.50 10.12 6.69
CA LEU A 20 -1.15 9.97 7.99
C LEU A 20 -0.48 10.84 9.07
N TYR A 21 0.85 10.84 9.12
CA TYR A 21 1.59 11.68 10.06
C TYR A 21 1.30 13.17 9.85
N SER A 22 1.35 13.65 8.61
CA SER A 22 1.12 15.06 8.28
C SER A 22 -0.29 15.53 8.64
N HIS A 23 -1.30 14.67 8.46
CA HIS A 23 -2.69 14.99 8.73
C HIS A 23 -3.01 14.99 10.23
N ASN A 24 -2.26 14.20 11.02
CA ASN A 24 -2.52 14.01 12.44
C ASN A 24 -1.45 14.62 13.35
N ILE A 25 -0.49 15.38 12.81
CA ILE A 25 0.67 15.89 13.58
C ILE A 25 0.29 16.67 14.85
N ARG A 26 -0.87 17.32 14.85
CA ARG A 26 -1.41 18.06 16.02
C ARG A 26 -2.00 17.14 17.10
N GLN A 27 -2.44 15.94 16.73
CA GLN A 27 -3.06 14.95 17.62
C GLN A 27 -2.05 13.92 18.14
N LEU A 28 -0.88 13.82 17.48
CA LEU A 28 0.18 12.87 17.78
C LEU A 28 1.16 13.36 18.87
N SER A 29 0.64 13.95 19.95
CA SER A 29 1.47 14.51 21.05
C SER A 29 2.34 13.47 21.77
N MET A 30 1.95 12.19 21.71
CA MET A 30 2.66 11.06 22.33
C MET A 30 3.52 10.25 21.36
N VAL A 31 3.40 10.47 20.05
CA VAL A 31 4.15 9.71 19.03
C VAL A 31 5.42 10.48 18.69
N SER A 32 6.57 9.91 19.04
CA SER A 32 7.85 10.50 18.68
C SER A 32 8.08 10.42 17.17
N PHE A 33 8.77 11.42 16.61
CA PHE A 33 9.25 11.37 15.22
C PHE A 33 10.09 10.11 14.94
N TYR A 34 10.76 9.57 15.96
CA TYR A 34 11.51 8.32 15.86
C TYR A 34 10.61 7.11 15.53
N GLU A 35 9.41 7.03 16.10
CA GLU A 35 8.47 5.93 15.82
C GLU A 35 8.03 5.95 14.35
N VAL A 36 7.79 7.14 13.79
CA VAL A 36 7.47 7.31 12.38
C VAL A 36 8.62 6.83 11.50
N LEU A 37 9.87 7.16 11.84
CA LEU A 37 11.04 6.68 11.11
C LEU A 37 11.19 5.15 11.18
N VAL A 38 10.91 4.54 12.34
CA VAL A 38 10.92 3.08 12.49
C VAL A 38 9.86 2.43 11.59
N LEU A 39 8.64 2.97 11.56
CA LEU A 39 7.58 2.48 10.66
C LEU A 39 7.97 2.60 9.18
N VAL A 40 8.56 3.74 8.78
CA VAL A 40 9.08 3.94 7.43
C VAL A 40 10.17 2.90 7.12
N ALA A 41 11.13 2.70 8.01
CA ALA A 41 12.22 1.74 7.81
C ALA A 41 11.71 0.30 7.67
N ILE A 42 10.76 -0.11 8.52
CA ILE A 42 10.13 -1.42 8.45
C ILE A 42 9.44 -1.62 7.10
N LEU A 43 8.61 -0.66 6.68
CA LEU A 43 7.85 -0.78 5.44
C LEU A 43 8.76 -0.74 4.20
N LEU A 44 9.85 0.04 4.23
CA LEU A 44 10.87 0.00 3.20
C LEU A 44 11.59 -1.35 3.15
N GLY A 45 11.86 -1.96 4.30
CA GLY A 45 12.42 -3.31 4.40
C GLY A 45 11.52 -4.35 3.75
N PHE A 46 10.23 -4.37 4.09
CA PHE A 46 9.25 -5.25 3.45
C PHE A 46 9.13 -5.01 1.94
N THR A 47 9.12 -3.73 1.52
CA THR A 47 9.08 -3.36 0.10
C THR A 47 10.31 -3.87 -0.65
N ALA A 48 11.51 -3.73 -0.05
CA ALA A 48 12.74 -4.24 -0.63
C ALA A 48 12.71 -5.77 -0.77
N ILE A 49 12.27 -6.48 0.27
CA ILE A 49 12.12 -7.95 0.23
C ILE A 49 11.15 -8.36 -0.88
N ALA A 50 9.98 -7.73 -0.97
CA ALA A 50 8.98 -8.01 -2.00
C ALA A 50 9.53 -7.77 -3.42
N VAL A 51 10.23 -6.65 -3.64
CA VAL A 51 10.89 -6.35 -4.92
C VAL A 51 11.93 -7.41 -5.26
N VAL A 52 12.77 -7.83 -4.30
CA VAL A 52 13.80 -8.86 -4.54
C VAL A 52 13.17 -10.21 -4.88
N ILE A 53 12.13 -10.62 -4.17
CA ILE A 53 11.40 -11.88 -4.44
C ILE A 53 10.82 -11.84 -5.86
N LEU A 54 10.07 -10.80 -6.22
CA LEU A 54 9.49 -10.69 -7.55
C LEU A 54 10.54 -10.50 -8.64
N TRP A 55 11.65 -9.82 -8.35
CA TRP A 55 12.78 -9.71 -9.26
C TRP A 55 13.38 -11.08 -9.57
N LEU A 56 13.51 -11.98 -8.59
CA LEU A 56 13.96 -13.35 -8.80
C LEU A 56 12.93 -14.15 -9.63
N ILE A 57 11.64 -14.05 -9.30
CA ILE A 57 10.55 -14.74 -10.01
C ILE A 57 10.48 -14.30 -11.48
N PHE A 58 10.60 -13.00 -11.74
CA PHE A 58 10.57 -12.44 -13.10
C PHE A 58 11.92 -12.48 -13.83
N ARG A 59 12.82 -13.41 -13.46
CA ARG A 59 14.11 -13.63 -14.13
C ARG A 59 14.96 -12.36 -14.22
N LYS A 60 15.00 -11.60 -13.13
CA LYS A 60 15.76 -10.36 -12.95
C LYS A 60 15.22 -9.12 -13.70
N ASP A 61 13.94 -9.12 -14.07
CA ASP A 61 13.25 -7.95 -14.62
C ASP A 61 12.82 -6.97 -13.50
N SER A 62 13.60 -5.92 -13.29
CA SER A 62 13.34 -4.91 -12.25
C SER A 62 12.10 -4.07 -12.50
N ASN A 63 11.76 -3.83 -13.77
CA ASN A 63 10.59 -3.05 -14.14
C ASN A 63 9.30 -3.81 -13.80
N LYS A 64 9.21 -5.09 -14.20
CA LYS A 64 8.07 -5.93 -13.83
C LYS A 64 7.92 -6.07 -12.32
N ALA A 65 9.02 -6.37 -11.61
CA ALA A 65 9.00 -6.49 -10.17
C ALA A 65 8.50 -5.21 -9.50
N GLY A 66 9.05 -4.05 -9.87
CA GLY A 66 8.61 -2.79 -9.28
C GLY A 66 7.17 -2.43 -9.60
N ILE A 67 6.71 -2.63 -10.85
CA ILE A 67 5.31 -2.34 -11.25
C ILE A 67 4.35 -3.15 -10.39
N VAL A 68 4.59 -4.45 -10.26
CA VAL A 68 3.74 -5.34 -9.46
C VAL A 68 3.75 -4.93 -7.98
N VAL A 69 4.91 -4.66 -7.38
CA VAL A 69 4.96 -4.21 -5.97
C VAL A 69 4.24 -2.87 -5.78
N SER A 70 4.31 -1.97 -6.75
CA SER A 70 3.65 -0.67 -6.64
C SER A 70 2.14 -0.77 -6.73
N ILE A 71 1.63 -1.57 -7.66
CA ILE A 71 0.19 -1.86 -7.77
C ILE A 71 -0.29 -2.52 -6.47
N PHE A 72 0.45 -3.52 -5.97
CA PHE A 72 0.18 -4.16 -4.69
C PHE A 72 0.07 -3.14 -3.55
N LEU A 73 1.07 -2.25 -3.39
CA LEU A 73 1.09 -1.27 -2.30
C LEU A 73 -0.09 -0.29 -2.41
N VAL A 74 -0.36 0.21 -3.61
CA VAL A 74 -1.50 1.12 -3.85
C VAL A 74 -2.82 0.44 -3.49
N LEU A 75 -3.05 -0.80 -3.93
CA LEU A 75 -4.28 -1.53 -3.63
C LEU A 75 -4.40 -1.85 -2.13
N PHE A 76 -3.30 -2.30 -1.50
CA PHE A 76 -3.27 -2.63 -0.08
C PHE A 76 -3.63 -1.42 0.78
N PHE A 77 -2.97 -0.28 0.58
CA PHE A 77 -3.25 0.93 1.35
C PHE A 77 -4.58 1.59 1.02
N SER A 78 -5.10 1.39 -0.20
CA SER A 78 -6.40 1.95 -0.60
C SER A 78 -7.59 1.15 -0.07
N TYR A 79 -7.41 -0.12 0.30
CA TYR A 79 -8.51 -1.00 0.75
C TYR A 79 -9.32 -0.38 1.88
N GLY A 80 -8.65 0.02 2.98
CA GLY A 80 -9.33 0.59 4.14
C GLY A 80 -10.03 1.91 3.81
N ARG A 81 -9.39 2.75 2.99
CA ARG A 81 -9.97 4.05 2.62
C ARG A 81 -11.19 3.89 1.72
N ILE A 82 -11.17 2.95 0.79
CA ILE A 82 -12.32 2.67 -0.07
C ILE A 82 -13.42 1.98 0.75
N TYR A 83 -13.06 1.11 1.69
CA TYR A 83 -14.02 0.53 2.63
C TYR A 83 -14.80 1.60 3.40
N GLU A 84 -14.12 2.60 3.97
CA GLU A 84 -14.77 3.71 4.66
C GLU A 84 -15.75 4.50 3.78
N LEU A 85 -15.51 4.58 2.47
CA LEU A 85 -16.39 5.28 1.54
C LEU A 85 -17.63 4.46 1.18
N VAL A 86 -17.51 3.14 1.13
CA VAL A 86 -18.59 2.25 0.71
C VAL A 86 -19.33 1.60 1.88
N VAL A 87 -18.79 1.65 3.10
CA VAL A 87 -19.41 1.01 4.27
C VAL A 87 -20.82 1.53 4.48
N GLY A 88 -21.78 0.62 4.62
CA GLY A 88 -23.20 0.96 4.76
C GLY A 88 -23.90 1.30 3.44
N PHE A 89 -23.21 1.28 2.30
CA PHE A 89 -23.84 1.46 0.99
C PHE A 89 -24.84 0.33 0.69
N LYS A 90 -26.06 0.73 0.34
CA LYS A 90 -27.16 -0.18 0.02
C LYS A 90 -27.64 0.04 -1.40
N ILE A 91 -27.91 -1.06 -2.11
CA ILE A 91 -28.67 -1.04 -3.37
C ILE A 91 -29.98 -1.79 -3.10
N GLY A 92 -31.08 -1.06 -3.03
CA GLY A 92 -32.37 -1.59 -2.56
C GLY A 92 -32.27 -2.11 -1.13
N ASN A 93 -32.61 -3.39 -0.92
CA ASN A 93 -32.53 -4.04 0.39
C ASN A 93 -31.18 -4.73 0.67
N PHE A 94 -30.24 -4.71 -0.28
CA PHE A 94 -28.95 -5.38 -0.13
C PHE A 94 -27.86 -4.41 0.34
N ILE A 95 -27.14 -4.79 1.40
CA ILE A 95 -25.96 -4.05 1.90
C ILE A 95 -24.74 -4.55 1.12
N ILE A 96 -24.31 -3.79 0.11
CA ILE A 96 -23.16 -4.12 -0.74
C ILE A 96 -21.86 -3.60 -0.13
N GLY A 97 -21.94 -2.54 0.69
CA GLY A 97 -20.83 -1.95 1.42
C GLY A 97 -20.14 -2.81 2.48
N GLY A 98 -20.36 -4.12 2.49
CA GLY A 98 -19.75 -5.02 3.46
C GLY A 98 -18.35 -5.48 3.03
N HIS A 99 -17.51 -5.83 4.02
CA HIS A 99 -16.18 -6.40 3.77
C HIS A 99 -16.18 -7.58 2.80
N ARG A 100 -17.21 -8.44 2.82
CA ARG A 100 -17.30 -9.63 1.96
C ARG A 100 -17.22 -9.30 0.47
N TYR A 101 -17.98 -8.32 0.02
CA TYR A 101 -18.02 -7.92 -1.39
C TYR A 101 -16.77 -7.14 -1.78
N LEU A 102 -16.31 -6.24 -0.90
CA LEU A 102 -15.11 -5.46 -1.18
C LEU A 102 -13.85 -6.33 -1.25
N LEU A 103 -13.71 -7.32 -0.36
CA LEU A 103 -12.61 -8.29 -0.40
C LEU A 103 -12.64 -9.10 -1.68
N ALA A 104 -13.81 -9.56 -2.13
CA ALA A 104 -13.93 -10.29 -3.38
C ALA A 104 -13.45 -9.47 -4.58
N VAL A 105 -13.83 -8.19 -4.65
CA VAL A 105 -13.35 -7.25 -5.69
C VAL A 105 -11.83 -7.07 -5.59
N TRP A 106 -11.30 -6.87 -4.38
CA TRP A 106 -9.86 -6.69 -4.17
C TRP A 106 -9.05 -7.90 -4.61
N LEU A 107 -9.51 -9.11 -4.29
CA LEU A 107 -8.86 -10.36 -4.67
C LEU A 107 -8.86 -10.61 -6.17
N ILE A 108 -9.86 -10.11 -6.91
CA ILE A 108 -9.90 -10.21 -8.38
C ILE A 108 -8.90 -9.25 -9.02
N ILE A 109 -8.65 -8.09 -8.41
CA ILE A 109 -7.73 -7.07 -8.92
C ILE A 109 -6.26 -7.42 -8.59
N PHE A 110 -6.03 -8.17 -7.50
CA PHE A 110 -4.72 -8.56 -6.98
C PHE A 110 -4.01 -9.60 -7.84
#